data_AF-A0A964U6K4-F1
#
_entry.id   AF-A0A964U6K4-F1
#
_cell.length_a   1.000
_cell.length_b   1.000
_cell.length_c   1.000
_cell.angle_alpha   90.00
_cell.angle_beta   90.00
_cell.angle_gamma   90.00
#
_symmetry.space_group_name_H-M   'P 1'
#
loop_
_entity.id
_entity.type
_entity.pdbx_description
1 polymer ?
#
loop_
_entity_poly.entity_id
_entity_poly.type
_entity_poly.pdbx_seq_one_letter_code
_entity_poly.pdbx_strand_id
1 'polypeptide(L)'
;MSDLLAAHGEHFRKQAVWCEKLGSPFNAALLRGLADRFGEGHALDELLATGQKPLSPNGADAGPLRIAGALHALVLGDIDAELAGVYPATNPQWDMQAVVPVALDAAARHYEFVADFITRPPQTNETRRAIGFLPGFEGLTGPLHLLEIGASAGLNQHWEAFGYDGGHWQRAGAPGAPVMHTEWTGAPPDLPEKFEIASRRACDLTPLDIREDYDRLRLKSYIWPDQAARLDRLDKAVAIALERGVQVEAANAADWLEDIFSRPLPEGTSVIYHSIAWQYFDADTHHRASAAIEAAGARADDGHRLAWLRYEHTRVFNCGGSSLRHELDRKSWPGGVHERRAEVDPHGLFVQRLEA
;
A
#
# COMPACT_ATOMS: atom_id res chain seq x y z
N MET A 1 -10.64 26.32 19.83
CA MET A 1 -9.61 25.32 20.18
C MET A 1 -10.24 24.06 20.77
N SER A 2 -11.02 24.15 21.85
CA SER A 2 -11.72 23.00 22.46
C SER A 2 -12.54 22.16 21.47
N ASP A 3 -13.37 22.79 20.63
CA ASP A 3 -14.22 22.05 19.66
C ASP A 3 -13.42 21.34 18.56
N LEU A 4 -12.28 21.92 18.15
CA LEU A 4 -11.39 21.34 17.15
C LEU A 4 -10.69 20.09 17.70
N LEU A 5 -10.13 20.19 18.91
CA LEU A 5 -9.49 19.05 19.58
C LEU A 5 -10.49 17.93 19.88
N ALA A 6 -11.73 18.27 20.26
CA ALA A 6 -12.79 17.29 20.43
C ALA A 6 -13.10 16.53 19.11
N ALA A 7 -13.14 17.23 17.98
CA ALA A 7 -13.34 16.61 16.67
C ALA A 7 -12.16 15.69 16.28
N HIS A 8 -10.92 16.10 16.53
CA HIS A 8 -9.76 15.21 16.37
C HIS A 8 -9.85 13.98 17.29
N GLY A 9 -10.23 14.14 18.55
CA GLY A 9 -10.42 13.04 19.48
C GLY A 9 -11.45 12.01 18.97
N GLU A 10 -12.57 12.48 18.42
CA GLU A 10 -13.56 11.60 17.78
C GLU A 10 -12.98 10.86 16.57
N HIS A 11 -12.18 11.54 15.75
CA HIS A 11 -11.53 10.91 14.62
C HIS A 11 -10.50 9.83 15.05
N PHE A 12 -9.71 10.09 16.09
CA PHE A 12 -8.81 9.10 16.69
C PHE A 12 -9.57 7.87 17.18
N ARG A 13 -10.68 8.05 17.90
CA ARG A 13 -11.52 6.94 18.38
C ARG A 13 -12.13 6.13 17.23
N LYS A 14 -12.58 6.78 16.16
CA LYS A 14 -13.05 6.11 14.93
C LYS A 14 -11.94 5.27 14.28
N GLN A 15 -10.74 5.82 14.16
CA GLN A 15 -9.59 5.09 13.60
C GLN A 15 -9.19 3.90 14.49
N ALA A 16 -9.28 4.03 15.82
CA ALA A 16 -8.98 2.97 16.77
C ALA A 16 -9.88 1.72 16.55
N VAL A 17 -11.16 1.91 16.23
CA VAL A 17 -12.08 0.80 15.88
C VAL A 17 -11.57 0.01 14.68
N TRP A 18 -11.01 0.68 13.67
CA TRP A 18 -10.42 0.01 12.50
C TRP A 18 -9.11 -0.71 12.85
N CYS A 19 -8.27 -0.11 13.70
CA CYS A 19 -7.05 -0.76 14.16
C CYS A 19 -7.35 -2.08 14.88
N GLU A 20 -8.35 -2.08 15.76
CA GLU A 20 -8.78 -3.27 16.49
C GLU A 20 -9.35 -4.35 15.56
N LYS A 21 -10.25 -3.96 14.63
CA LYS A 21 -10.82 -4.89 13.62
C LYS A 21 -9.75 -5.50 12.71
N LEU A 22 -8.68 -4.77 12.42
CA LEU A 22 -7.59 -5.20 11.56
C LEU A 22 -6.42 -5.81 12.36
N GLY A 23 -6.64 -6.16 13.63
CA GLY A 23 -5.73 -6.96 14.43
C GLY A 23 -4.56 -6.19 15.05
N SER A 24 -4.79 -4.95 15.49
CA SER A 24 -3.84 -4.19 16.31
C SER A 24 -4.49 -3.63 17.58
N PRO A 25 -4.57 -4.45 18.65
CA PRO A 25 -5.03 -3.97 19.96
C PRO A 25 -4.14 -2.86 20.53
N PHE A 26 -2.82 -2.89 20.30
CA PHE A 26 -1.92 -1.85 20.80
C PHE A 26 -2.23 -0.50 20.17
N ASN A 27 -2.29 -0.44 18.82
CA ASN A 27 -2.50 0.84 18.14
C ASN A 27 -3.92 1.38 18.39
N ALA A 28 -4.92 0.50 18.51
CA ALA A 28 -6.26 0.90 18.94
C ALA A 28 -6.27 1.54 20.34
N ALA A 29 -5.57 0.92 21.30
CA ALA A 29 -5.49 1.42 22.67
C ALA A 29 -4.67 2.73 22.75
N LEU A 30 -3.57 2.83 22.01
CA LEU A 30 -2.76 4.06 21.89
C LEU A 30 -3.60 5.23 21.39
N LEU A 31 -4.33 5.05 20.28
CA LEU A 31 -5.15 6.13 19.70
C LEU A 31 -6.27 6.59 20.64
N ARG A 32 -6.92 5.67 21.37
CA ARG A 32 -7.93 6.02 22.39
C ARG A 32 -7.28 6.78 23.55
N GLY A 33 -6.17 6.27 24.06
CA GLY A 33 -5.43 6.88 25.17
C GLY A 33 -4.94 8.30 24.85
N LEU A 34 -4.41 8.53 23.65
CA LEU A 34 -4.04 9.88 23.20
C LEU A 34 -5.28 10.81 23.11
N ALA A 35 -6.38 10.31 22.54
CA ALA A 35 -7.61 11.09 22.40
C ALA A 35 -8.26 11.50 23.73
N ASP A 36 -8.06 10.71 24.78
CA ASP A 36 -8.56 11.00 26.13
C ASP A 36 -7.74 12.08 26.85
N ARG A 37 -6.53 12.40 26.36
CA ARG A 37 -5.64 13.43 26.90
C ARG A 37 -5.65 14.75 26.12
N PHE A 38 -6.40 14.83 25.01
CA PHE A 38 -6.50 16.06 24.24
C PHE A 38 -7.18 17.19 25.02
N GLY A 39 -6.66 18.41 24.89
CA GLY A 39 -7.15 19.60 25.58
C GLY A 39 -6.48 19.87 26.94
N GLU A 40 -5.49 19.05 27.33
CA GLU A 40 -4.70 19.22 28.55
C GLU A 40 -3.46 20.12 28.34
N GLY A 41 -3.19 20.57 27.11
CA GLY A 41 -2.08 21.47 26.78
C GLY A 41 -0.79 20.76 26.38
N HIS A 42 -0.88 19.54 25.84
CA HIS A 42 0.28 18.77 25.37
C HIS A 42 0.78 19.24 24.01
N ALA A 43 2.00 18.83 23.62
CA ALA A 43 2.57 19.12 22.30
C ALA A 43 1.68 18.68 21.13
N LEU A 44 0.96 17.56 21.27
CA LEU A 44 -0.01 17.12 20.27
C LEU A 44 -1.21 18.06 20.15
N ASP A 45 -1.65 18.71 21.24
CA ASP A 45 -2.72 19.70 21.18
C ASP A 45 -2.30 20.89 20.32
N GLU A 46 -1.04 21.33 20.42
CA GLU A 46 -0.51 22.39 19.56
C GLU A 46 -0.47 21.97 18.08
N LEU A 47 0.03 20.77 17.77
CA LEU A 47 0.05 20.24 16.40
C LEU A 47 -1.35 20.14 15.80
N LEU A 48 -2.34 19.71 16.59
CA LEU A 48 -3.73 19.56 16.13
C LEU A 48 -4.47 20.91 16.09
N ALA A 49 -4.19 21.83 17.02
CA ALA A 49 -4.88 23.11 17.14
C ALA A 49 -4.40 24.16 16.14
N THR A 50 -3.14 24.08 15.69
CA THR A 50 -2.59 25.02 14.70
C THR A 50 -3.27 24.91 13.33
N GLY A 51 -4.04 23.85 13.08
CA GLY A 51 -4.83 23.70 11.85
C GLY A 51 -3.99 23.67 10.57
N GLN A 52 -2.67 23.48 10.70
CA GLN A 52 -1.79 23.35 9.57
C GLN A 52 -2.19 22.09 8.81
N LYS A 53 -2.47 22.26 7.52
CA LYS A 53 -2.55 21.13 6.60
C LYS A 53 -1.24 20.35 6.75
N PRO A 54 -1.33 19.04 7.02
CA PRO A 54 -2.38 18.19 6.46
C PRO A 54 -3.42 17.64 7.46
N LEU A 55 -3.34 17.95 8.76
CA LEU A 55 -4.21 17.29 9.75
C LEU A 55 -5.63 17.84 9.75
N SER A 56 -6.61 17.01 9.37
CA SER A 56 -8.03 17.39 9.29
C SER A 56 -8.86 16.70 10.37
N PRO A 57 -9.70 17.44 11.11
CA PRO A 57 -10.61 16.84 12.09
C PRO A 57 -11.69 15.96 11.43
N ASN A 58 -11.89 16.09 10.12
CA ASN A 58 -12.88 15.33 9.35
C ASN A 58 -12.34 13.98 8.83
N GLY A 59 -11.04 13.73 8.99
CA GLY A 59 -10.43 12.42 8.77
C GLY A 59 -10.09 12.02 7.34
N ALA A 60 -10.17 12.97 6.40
CA ALA A 60 -9.81 12.74 4.99
C ALA A 60 -8.30 12.50 4.76
N ASP A 61 -7.48 12.75 5.78
CA ASP A 61 -6.02 12.83 5.72
C ASP A 61 -5.31 11.68 6.49
N ALA A 62 -6.07 10.80 7.14
CA ALA A 62 -5.55 9.74 8.00
C ALA A 62 -4.71 10.24 9.19
N GLY A 63 -5.03 11.42 9.74
CA GLY A 63 -4.26 12.07 10.80
C GLY A 63 -3.88 11.21 12.01
N PRO A 64 -4.77 10.37 12.59
CA PRO A 64 -4.43 9.50 13.70
C PRO A 64 -3.34 8.49 13.33
N LEU A 65 -3.36 7.96 12.11
CA LEU A 65 -2.31 7.06 11.60
C LEU A 65 -1.00 7.80 11.36
N ARG A 66 -1.03 9.10 11.00
CA ARG A 66 0.19 9.91 10.86
C ARG A 66 0.88 10.12 12.20
N ILE A 67 0.13 10.46 13.25
CA ILE A 67 0.67 10.60 14.60
C ILE A 67 1.21 9.26 15.11
N ALA A 68 0.43 8.18 15.00
CA ALA A 68 0.90 6.86 15.42
C ALA A 68 2.14 6.40 14.64
N GLY A 69 2.18 6.64 13.32
CA GLY A 69 3.33 6.34 12.47
C GLY A 69 4.57 7.18 12.79
N ALA A 70 4.40 8.45 13.19
CA ALA A 70 5.51 9.29 13.64
C ALA A 70 6.12 8.75 14.95
N LEU A 71 5.27 8.40 15.93
CA LEU A 71 5.71 7.80 17.19
C LEU A 71 6.40 6.44 16.95
N HIS A 72 5.86 5.61 16.05
CA HIS A 72 6.50 4.36 15.70
C HIS A 72 7.83 4.56 14.94
N ALA A 73 7.96 5.63 14.15
CA ALA A 73 9.23 5.98 13.51
C ALA A 73 10.30 6.36 14.54
N LEU A 74 9.93 7.05 15.64
CA LEU A 74 10.86 7.32 16.74
C LEU A 74 11.38 6.02 17.38
N VAL A 75 10.52 5.01 17.52
CA VAL A 75 10.89 3.70 18.07
C VAL A 75 11.76 2.89 17.10
N LEU A 76 11.33 2.76 15.85
CA LEU A 76 12.04 1.98 14.82
C LEU A 76 13.38 2.61 14.42
N GLY A 77 13.49 3.93 14.51
CA GLY A 77 14.71 4.68 14.20
C GLY A 77 15.69 4.80 15.36
N ASP A 78 15.42 4.16 16.50
CA ASP A 78 16.21 4.29 17.74
C ASP A 78 16.42 5.75 18.19
N ILE A 79 15.38 6.58 17.99
CA ILE A 79 15.42 8.03 18.28
C ILE A 79 15.01 8.31 19.73
N ASP A 80 14.01 7.58 20.26
CA ASP A 80 13.53 7.73 21.63
C ASP A 80 13.50 6.36 22.35
N ALA A 81 14.53 6.13 23.18
CA ALA A 81 14.72 4.88 23.91
C ALA A 81 13.66 4.66 25.01
N GLU A 82 13.10 5.73 25.59
CA GLU A 82 12.06 5.63 26.61
C GLU A 82 10.75 5.14 25.97
N LEU A 83 10.39 5.72 24.83
CA LEU A 83 9.26 5.29 24.03
C LEU A 83 9.44 3.85 23.52
N ALA A 84 10.64 3.51 23.03
CA ALA A 84 10.95 2.16 22.60
C ALA A 84 10.82 1.13 23.73
N GLY A 85 11.15 1.51 24.97
CA GLY A 85 11.04 0.67 26.16
C GLY A 85 9.61 0.26 26.52
N VAL A 86 8.61 1.04 26.12
CA VAL A 86 7.19 0.77 26.42
C VAL A 86 6.41 0.19 25.23
N TYR A 87 7.03 0.10 24.04
CA TYR A 87 6.38 -0.42 22.82
C TYR A 87 6.42 -1.97 22.74
N PRO A 88 5.51 -2.61 21.96
CA PRO A 88 5.31 -4.05 21.96
C PRO A 88 6.56 -4.91 21.66
N ALA A 89 7.47 -4.39 20.82
CA ALA A 89 8.70 -5.09 20.46
C ALA A 89 9.62 -5.31 21.67
N THR A 90 9.65 -4.36 22.61
CA THR A 90 10.48 -4.43 23.83
C THR A 90 9.66 -4.87 25.04
N ASN A 91 8.41 -4.45 25.13
CA ASN A 91 7.49 -4.79 26.21
C ASN A 91 6.20 -5.43 25.67
N PRO A 92 6.14 -6.76 25.55
CA PRO A 92 4.93 -7.48 25.13
C PRO A 92 3.74 -7.35 26.09
N GLN A 93 3.98 -6.92 27.34
CA GLN A 93 2.97 -6.69 28.38
C GLN A 93 2.69 -5.18 28.56
N TRP A 94 2.82 -4.42 27.48
CA TRP A 94 2.57 -2.97 27.45
C TRP A 94 1.28 -2.58 28.19
N ASP A 95 1.30 -1.42 28.82
CA ASP A 95 0.19 -0.83 29.55
C ASP A 95 0.02 0.63 29.12
N MET A 96 -1.20 1.02 28.71
CA MET A 96 -1.47 2.38 28.25
C MET A 96 -1.32 3.44 29.34
N GLN A 97 -1.41 3.08 30.62
CA GLN A 97 -1.09 4.00 31.72
C GLN A 97 0.39 4.39 31.72
N ALA A 98 1.27 3.53 31.23
CA ALA A 98 2.70 3.82 31.03
C ALA A 98 2.98 4.39 29.63
N VAL A 99 2.36 3.83 28.58
CA VAL A 99 2.65 4.19 27.18
C VAL A 99 2.20 5.61 26.85
N VAL A 100 0.98 6.01 27.25
CA VAL A 100 0.40 7.30 26.82
C VAL A 100 1.20 8.50 27.32
N PRO A 101 1.59 8.59 28.62
CA PRO A 101 2.44 9.68 29.08
C PRO A 101 3.77 9.74 28.34
N VAL A 102 4.45 8.60 28.19
CA VAL A 102 5.75 8.54 27.48
C VAL A 102 5.61 8.93 26.00
N ALA A 103 4.52 8.55 25.34
CA ALA A 103 4.25 8.93 23.95
C ALA A 103 4.01 10.45 23.80
N LEU A 104 3.29 11.07 24.73
CA LEU A 104 3.10 12.53 24.75
C LEU A 104 4.42 13.26 25.02
N ASP A 105 5.22 12.78 25.97
CA ASP A 105 6.53 13.34 26.29
C ASP A 105 7.50 13.19 25.11
N ALA A 106 7.52 12.03 24.44
CA ALA A 106 8.30 11.81 23.23
C ALA A 106 7.88 12.74 22.09
N ALA A 107 6.57 12.95 21.89
CA ALA A 107 6.08 13.92 20.90
C ALA A 107 6.51 15.36 21.21
N ALA A 108 6.62 15.72 22.50
CA ALA A 108 7.15 17.02 22.91
C ALA A 108 8.67 17.13 22.71
N ARG A 109 9.43 16.11 23.12
CA ARG A 109 10.89 16.05 22.92
C ARG A 109 11.29 16.11 21.45
N HIS A 110 10.49 15.48 20.59
CA HIS A 110 10.74 15.33 19.16
C HIS A 110 9.71 16.10 18.30
N TYR A 111 9.25 17.26 18.79
CA TYR A 111 8.19 18.04 18.16
C TYR A 111 8.44 18.30 16.67
N GLU A 112 9.63 18.80 16.30
CA GLU A 112 9.96 19.12 14.91
C GLU A 112 9.93 17.89 14.01
N PHE A 113 10.43 16.75 14.49
CA PHE A 113 10.37 15.49 13.76
C PHE A 113 8.92 15.06 13.54
N VAL A 114 8.07 15.08 14.57
CA VAL A 114 6.66 14.68 14.45
C VAL A 114 5.91 15.64 13.51
N ALA A 115 6.14 16.95 13.65
CA ALA A 115 5.54 17.98 12.83
C ALA A 115 5.87 17.82 11.34
N ASP A 116 7.14 17.54 11.00
CA ASP A 116 7.56 17.26 9.64
C ASP A 116 7.02 15.91 9.15
N PHE A 117 7.11 14.87 9.98
CA PHE A 117 6.74 13.50 9.60
C PHE A 117 5.26 13.43 9.17
N ILE A 118 4.36 14.10 9.89
CA ILE A 118 2.93 14.07 9.59
C ILE A 118 2.52 14.86 8.34
N THR A 119 3.43 15.63 7.71
CA THR A 119 3.12 16.40 6.49
C THR A 119 2.77 15.50 5.29
N ARG A 120 3.39 14.32 5.18
CA ARG A 120 3.11 13.36 4.10
C ARG A 120 2.13 12.27 4.58
N PRO A 121 1.18 11.82 3.74
CA PRO A 121 0.27 10.73 4.08
C PRO A 121 1.00 9.37 4.16
N PRO A 122 0.38 8.35 4.78
CA PRO A 122 0.76 6.97 4.55
C PRO A 122 0.64 6.61 3.06
N GLN A 123 1.62 5.89 2.53
CA GLN A 123 1.54 5.28 1.21
C GLN A 123 1.45 3.76 1.36
N THR A 124 0.99 3.07 0.31
CA THR A 124 0.85 1.61 0.33
C THR A 124 2.15 0.93 0.71
N ASN A 125 2.09 0.03 1.71
CA ASN A 125 3.18 -0.84 2.15
C ASN A 125 2.77 -2.33 2.24
N GLU A 126 1.57 -2.71 1.80
CA GLU A 126 1.05 -4.07 1.94
C GLU A 126 1.36 -4.95 0.71
N THR A 127 2.50 -5.65 0.76
CA THR A 127 2.97 -6.54 -0.32
C THR A 127 2.17 -7.84 -0.44
N ARG A 128 1.35 -8.19 0.56
CA ARG A 128 0.43 -9.33 0.46
C ARG A 128 -0.54 -9.20 -0.70
N ARG A 129 -0.88 -7.97 -1.12
CA ARG A 129 -1.71 -7.74 -2.32
C ARG A 129 -1.17 -8.39 -3.59
N ALA A 130 0.14 -8.68 -3.67
CA ALA A 130 0.73 -9.42 -4.76
C ALA A 130 0.00 -10.74 -5.07
N ILE A 131 -0.55 -11.44 -4.06
CA ILE A 131 -1.30 -12.69 -4.28
C ILE A 131 -2.60 -12.48 -5.06
N GLY A 132 -3.22 -11.31 -4.89
CA GLY A 132 -4.46 -10.96 -5.59
C GLY A 132 -4.25 -10.69 -7.09
N PHE A 133 -3.01 -10.40 -7.53
CA PHE A 133 -2.71 -10.22 -8.95
C PHE A 133 -2.55 -11.53 -9.71
N LEU A 134 -2.28 -12.64 -9.03
CA LEU A 134 -1.93 -13.92 -9.67
C LEU A 134 -2.94 -14.35 -10.75
N PRO A 135 -4.27 -14.31 -10.53
CA PRO A 135 -5.25 -14.67 -11.55
C PRO A 135 -5.18 -13.80 -12.82
N GLY A 136 -4.66 -12.58 -12.73
CA GLY A 136 -4.52 -11.65 -13.86
C GLY A 136 -3.36 -11.99 -14.80
N PHE A 137 -2.33 -12.66 -14.29
CA PHE A 137 -1.16 -13.08 -15.05
C PHE A 137 -1.33 -14.41 -15.79
N GLU A 138 -2.40 -15.16 -15.51
CA GLU A 138 -2.68 -16.45 -16.17
C GLU A 138 -2.86 -16.30 -17.68
N GLY A 139 -2.22 -17.17 -18.46
CA GLY A 139 -2.32 -17.18 -19.92
C GLY A 139 -1.65 -16.01 -20.64
N LEU A 140 -0.97 -15.10 -19.92
CA LEU A 140 -0.08 -14.13 -20.56
C LEU A 140 1.17 -14.86 -21.09
N THR A 141 1.60 -14.53 -22.30
CA THR A 141 2.66 -15.25 -23.02
C THR A 141 3.79 -14.32 -23.47
N GLY A 142 4.95 -14.93 -23.73
CA GLY A 142 6.16 -14.23 -24.12
C GLY A 142 6.82 -13.46 -22.97
N PRO A 143 7.87 -12.69 -23.28
CA PRO A 143 8.51 -11.84 -22.30
C PRO A 143 7.54 -10.79 -21.75
N LEU A 144 7.50 -10.63 -20.44
CA LEU A 144 6.64 -9.65 -19.77
C LEU A 144 7.39 -8.33 -19.54
N HIS A 145 6.73 -7.24 -19.94
CA HIS A 145 7.17 -5.88 -19.69
C HIS A 145 6.22 -5.24 -18.66
N LEU A 146 6.63 -5.23 -17.40
CA LEU A 146 5.79 -4.83 -16.28
C LEU A 146 5.80 -3.31 -16.09
N LEU A 147 4.61 -2.71 -16.05
CA LEU A 147 4.36 -1.26 -15.95
C LEU A 147 3.42 -1.00 -14.78
N GLU A 148 3.94 -0.63 -13.62
CA GLU A 148 3.10 -0.33 -12.44
C GLU A 148 2.87 1.17 -12.30
N ILE A 149 1.62 1.57 -12.10
CA ILE A 149 1.24 2.97 -11.83
C ILE A 149 0.70 3.12 -10.41
N GLY A 150 1.06 4.22 -9.75
CA GLY A 150 0.78 4.40 -8.32
C GLY A 150 1.53 3.40 -7.46
N ALA A 151 2.79 3.13 -7.82
CA ALA A 151 3.57 2.03 -7.28
C ALA A 151 4.10 2.27 -5.85
N SER A 152 3.94 3.48 -5.28
CA SER A 152 4.52 3.84 -3.98
C SER A 152 6.05 3.61 -3.99
N ALA A 153 6.54 2.59 -3.28
CA ALA A 153 7.93 2.15 -3.21
C ALA A 153 8.31 1.07 -4.26
N GLY A 154 7.37 0.65 -5.12
CA GLY A 154 7.60 -0.34 -6.18
C GLY A 154 7.78 -1.78 -5.68
N LEU A 155 7.44 -2.09 -4.42
CA LEU A 155 7.70 -3.40 -3.84
C LEU A 155 7.00 -4.55 -4.57
N ASN A 156 5.80 -4.32 -5.10
CA ASN A 156 5.06 -5.33 -5.84
C ASN A 156 5.59 -5.55 -7.26
N GLN A 157 6.56 -4.77 -7.75
CA GLN A 157 7.26 -5.08 -9.00
C GLN A 157 7.76 -6.51 -8.98
N HIS A 158 8.41 -6.93 -7.91
CA HIS A 158 9.06 -8.24 -7.82
C HIS A 158 8.14 -9.34 -7.30
N TRP A 159 6.83 -9.24 -7.57
CA TRP A 159 5.83 -10.20 -7.09
C TRP A 159 6.21 -11.65 -7.44
N GLU A 160 6.78 -11.89 -8.63
CA GLU A 160 7.13 -13.24 -9.07
C GLU A 160 8.28 -13.89 -8.27
N ALA A 161 9.00 -13.10 -7.46
CA ALA A 161 10.02 -13.58 -6.54
C ALA A 161 9.46 -13.96 -5.16
N PHE A 162 8.22 -13.60 -4.84
CA PHE A 162 7.60 -13.90 -3.55
C PHE A 162 7.11 -15.34 -3.47
N GLY A 163 7.03 -15.85 -2.25
CA GLY A 163 6.32 -17.10 -1.97
C GLY A 163 4.83 -16.85 -1.83
N TYR A 164 4.03 -17.86 -2.13
CA TYR A 164 2.57 -17.78 -2.04
C TYR A 164 2.01 -19.04 -1.40
N ASP A 165 1.04 -18.86 -0.52
CA ASP A 165 0.33 -19.93 0.17
C ASP A 165 -1.17 -19.61 0.20
N GLY A 166 -1.93 -20.34 -0.62
CA GLY A 166 -3.39 -20.25 -0.67
C GLY A 166 -4.08 -21.30 0.21
N GLY A 167 -3.35 -22.01 1.06
CA GLY A 167 -3.86 -23.10 1.91
C GLY A 167 -3.84 -24.46 1.20
N HIS A 168 -4.61 -24.64 0.13
CA HIS A 168 -4.63 -25.89 -0.66
C HIS A 168 -3.62 -25.93 -1.81
N TRP A 169 -2.87 -24.85 -2.02
CA TRP A 169 -1.80 -24.76 -3.00
C TRP A 169 -0.71 -23.83 -2.50
N GLN A 170 0.52 -24.06 -2.96
CA GLN A 170 1.68 -23.26 -2.60
C GLN A 170 2.56 -23.05 -3.83
N ARG A 171 3.23 -21.90 -3.86
CA ARG A 171 4.28 -21.59 -4.83
C ARG A 171 5.49 -21.06 -4.07
N ALA A 172 6.64 -21.71 -4.28
CA ALA A 172 7.89 -21.26 -3.68
C ALA A 172 8.34 -19.93 -4.29
N GLY A 173 8.82 -19.02 -3.45
CA GLY A 173 9.53 -17.81 -3.86
C GLY A 173 11.03 -18.02 -3.97
N ALA A 174 11.76 -16.93 -4.17
CA ALA A 174 13.21 -16.91 -4.05
C ALA A 174 13.65 -17.27 -2.60
N PRO A 175 14.88 -17.77 -2.39
CA PRO A 175 15.39 -18.03 -1.05
C PRO A 175 15.29 -16.79 -0.14
N GLY A 176 14.68 -16.94 1.04
CA GLY A 176 14.49 -15.84 1.99
C GLY A 176 13.35 -14.87 1.66
N ALA A 177 12.62 -15.08 0.56
CA ALA A 177 11.50 -14.25 0.17
C ALA A 177 10.34 -14.32 1.18
N PRO A 178 9.53 -13.24 1.29
CA PRO A 178 8.31 -13.31 2.08
C PRO A 178 7.30 -14.28 1.45
N VAL A 179 6.49 -14.91 2.29
CA VAL A 179 5.36 -15.75 1.85
C VAL A 179 4.05 -15.00 2.07
N MET A 180 3.28 -14.82 0.99
CA MET A 180 1.97 -14.21 1.03
C MET A 180 0.92 -15.28 1.32
N HIS A 181 0.44 -15.29 2.55
CA HIS A 181 -0.67 -16.15 2.96
C HIS A 181 -2.00 -15.47 2.67
N THR A 182 -2.95 -16.21 2.09
CA THR A 182 -4.32 -15.76 1.85
C THR A 182 -5.31 -16.90 2.07
N GLU A 183 -6.53 -16.56 2.45
CA GLU A 183 -7.68 -17.45 2.31
C GLU A 183 -8.07 -17.51 0.83
N TRP A 184 -7.68 -18.58 0.14
CA TRP A 184 -7.96 -18.74 -1.30
C TRP A 184 -9.22 -19.58 -1.52
N THR A 185 -10.12 -19.10 -2.36
CA THR A 185 -11.28 -19.86 -2.85
C THR A 185 -11.22 -20.01 -4.37
N GLY A 186 -11.55 -21.21 -4.86
CA GLY A 186 -11.46 -21.57 -6.28
C GLY A 186 -10.22 -22.42 -6.60
N ALA A 187 -10.06 -22.78 -7.87
CA ALA A 187 -8.91 -23.55 -8.32
C ALA A 187 -7.59 -22.75 -8.12
N PRO A 188 -6.44 -23.43 -7.93
CA PRO A 188 -5.14 -22.77 -7.88
C PRO A 188 -4.87 -21.92 -9.13
N PRO A 189 -4.05 -20.86 -9.04
CA PRO A 189 -3.73 -20.05 -10.19
C PRO A 189 -2.87 -20.84 -11.20
N ASP A 190 -3.23 -20.80 -12.48
CA ASP A 190 -2.53 -21.48 -13.56
C ASP A 190 -1.39 -20.61 -14.12
N LEU A 191 -0.23 -20.69 -13.47
CA LEU A 191 0.94 -19.89 -13.78
C LEU A 191 2.11 -20.78 -14.19
N PRO A 192 2.98 -20.31 -15.11
CA PRO A 192 4.23 -21.02 -15.40
C PRO A 192 5.12 -21.09 -14.16
N GLU A 193 5.99 -22.10 -14.11
CA GLU A 193 7.00 -22.23 -13.05
C GLU A 193 7.83 -20.94 -12.93
N LYS A 194 8.24 -20.38 -14.08
CA LYS A 194 9.00 -19.13 -14.19
C LYS A 194 8.38 -18.19 -15.20
N PHE A 195 8.34 -16.91 -14.85
CA PHE A 195 8.03 -15.84 -15.79
C PHE A 195 9.32 -15.33 -16.42
N GLU A 196 9.30 -15.11 -17.74
CA GLU A 196 10.32 -14.32 -18.41
C GLU A 196 9.97 -12.84 -18.25
N ILE A 197 10.63 -12.14 -17.31
CA ILE A 197 10.44 -10.71 -17.12
C ILE A 197 11.53 -9.96 -17.87
N ALA A 198 11.19 -9.35 -19.00
CA ALA A 198 12.14 -8.62 -19.84
C ALA A 198 12.41 -7.20 -19.34
N SER A 199 11.41 -6.51 -18.80
CA SER A 199 11.61 -5.18 -18.23
C SER A 199 10.61 -4.84 -17.12
N ARG A 200 11.00 -3.86 -16.32
CA ARG A 200 10.23 -3.33 -15.19
C ARG A 200 10.30 -1.82 -15.24
N ARG A 201 9.15 -1.17 -15.20
CA ARG A 201 9.06 0.26 -14.92
C ARG A 201 7.88 0.52 -14.00
N ALA A 202 8.00 1.56 -13.21
CA ALA A 202 6.98 1.97 -12.27
C ALA A 202 6.94 3.49 -12.19
N CYS A 203 5.76 4.07 -11.94
CA CYS A 203 5.64 5.47 -11.58
C CYS A 203 4.74 5.68 -10.36
N ASP A 204 5.00 6.77 -9.65
CA ASP A 204 4.15 7.30 -8.59
C ASP A 204 4.26 8.83 -8.59
N LEU A 205 3.23 9.53 -8.11
CA LEU A 205 3.27 10.99 -8.05
C LEU A 205 4.32 11.47 -7.03
N THR A 206 4.48 10.74 -5.93
CA THR A 206 5.43 11.04 -4.86
C THR A 206 6.09 9.73 -4.39
N PRO A 207 6.98 9.13 -5.20
CA PRO A 207 7.55 7.82 -4.89
C PRO A 207 8.34 7.85 -3.58
N LEU A 208 8.36 6.71 -2.90
CA LEU A 208 9.28 6.46 -1.79
C LEU A 208 10.53 5.79 -2.34
N ASP A 209 11.70 6.37 -2.08
CA ASP A 209 12.97 5.78 -2.50
C ASP A 209 13.50 4.86 -1.40
N ILE A 210 13.32 3.55 -1.58
CA ILE A 210 13.77 2.57 -0.58
C ILE A 210 15.30 2.51 -0.43
N ARG A 211 16.08 3.19 -1.27
CA ARG A 211 17.54 3.35 -1.06
C ARG A 211 17.83 4.32 0.08
N GLU A 212 16.91 5.23 0.36
CA GLU A 212 17.00 6.18 1.46
C GLU A 212 16.47 5.58 2.76
N ASP A 213 17.28 5.65 3.82
CA ASP A 213 16.98 5.08 5.14
C ASP A 213 15.68 5.66 5.72
N TYR A 214 15.47 6.96 5.52
CA TYR A 214 14.30 7.67 6.03
C TYR A 214 13.00 7.22 5.34
N ASP A 215 13.01 6.98 4.03
CA ASP A 215 11.83 6.50 3.31
C ASP A 215 11.50 5.04 3.66
N ARG A 216 12.52 4.20 3.91
CA ARG A 216 12.30 2.85 4.47
C ARG A 216 11.69 2.90 5.87
N LEU A 217 12.24 3.75 6.75
CA LEU A 217 11.72 3.97 8.10
C LEU A 217 10.26 4.42 8.03
N ARG A 218 9.95 5.38 7.15
CA ARG A 218 8.60 5.89 6.94
C ARG A 218 7.63 4.80 6.46
N LEU A 219 8.02 4.02 5.45
CA LEU A 219 7.20 2.93 4.93
C LEU A 219 6.88 1.90 6.02
N LYS A 220 7.89 1.58 6.85
CA LYS A 220 7.81 0.62 7.95
C LYS A 220 7.00 1.13 9.13
N SER A 221 7.11 2.41 9.48
CA SER A 221 6.44 2.96 10.67
C SER A 221 4.92 3.01 10.53
N TYR A 222 4.40 2.99 9.30
CA TYR A 222 2.97 2.83 9.03
C TYR A 222 2.45 1.39 9.15
N ILE A 223 3.30 0.41 9.44
CA ILE A 223 2.87 -0.90 9.94
C ILE A 223 2.77 -0.82 11.46
N TRP A 224 1.70 -1.34 12.06
CA TRP A 224 1.47 -1.17 13.49
C TRP A 224 2.46 -1.98 14.34
N PRO A 225 2.87 -1.47 15.52
CA PRO A 225 3.97 -2.06 16.31
C PRO A 225 3.75 -3.51 16.77
N ASP A 226 2.50 -3.93 16.92
CA ASP A 226 2.09 -5.28 17.32
C ASP A 226 1.89 -6.24 16.14
N GLN A 227 2.28 -5.85 14.93
CA GLN A 227 2.15 -6.66 13.71
C GLN A 227 3.50 -7.15 13.19
N ALA A 228 4.24 -7.86 14.04
CA ALA A 228 5.59 -8.38 13.74
C ALA A 228 5.68 -9.15 12.40
N ALA A 229 4.68 -9.97 12.07
CA ALA A 229 4.64 -10.71 10.80
C ALA A 229 4.46 -9.80 9.57
N ARG A 230 3.85 -8.61 9.72
CA ARG A 230 3.78 -7.61 8.65
C ARG A 230 5.09 -6.86 8.51
N LEU A 231 5.75 -6.53 9.62
CA LEU A 231 7.09 -5.91 9.62
C LEU A 231 8.13 -6.81 8.94
N ASP A 232 8.20 -8.09 9.31
CA ASP A 232 9.11 -9.06 8.69
C ASP A 232 8.85 -9.22 7.17
N ARG A 233 7.57 -9.29 6.77
CA ARG A 233 7.20 -9.36 5.35
C ARG A 233 7.66 -8.13 4.58
N LEU A 234 7.49 -6.93 5.15
CA LEU A 234 7.95 -5.69 4.53
C LEU A 234 9.48 -5.70 4.37
N ASP A 235 10.21 -6.03 5.44
CA ASP A 235 11.68 -6.06 5.44
C ASP A 235 12.21 -7.00 4.34
N LYS A 236 11.62 -8.19 4.21
CA LYS A 236 12.01 -9.16 3.16
C LYS A 236 11.67 -8.66 1.75
N ALA A 237 10.52 -8.01 1.56
CA ALA A 237 10.17 -7.45 0.25
C ALA A 237 11.08 -6.28 -0.14
N VAL A 238 11.44 -5.42 0.82
CA VAL A 238 12.39 -4.33 0.63
C VAL A 238 13.78 -4.89 0.28
N ALA A 239 14.23 -5.95 0.94
CA ALA A 239 15.51 -6.60 0.63
C ALA A 239 15.56 -7.09 -0.83
N ILE A 240 14.51 -7.76 -1.31
CA ILE A 240 14.40 -8.19 -2.71
C ILE A 240 14.42 -7.01 -3.66
N ALA A 241 13.64 -5.96 -3.35
CA ALA A 241 13.53 -4.79 -4.21
C ALA A 241 14.85 -4.01 -4.32
N LEU A 242 15.62 -3.92 -3.22
CA LEU A 242 16.97 -3.36 -3.22
C LEU A 242 17.96 -4.22 -4.02
N GLU A 243 17.98 -5.54 -3.80
CA GLU A 243 18.84 -6.47 -4.53
C GLU A 243 18.61 -6.38 -6.04
N ARG A 244 17.34 -6.22 -6.44
CA ARG A 244 16.92 -6.18 -7.85
C ARG A 244 16.87 -4.77 -8.45
N GLY A 245 17.30 -3.75 -7.70
CA GLY A 245 17.43 -2.38 -8.19
C GLY A 245 16.11 -1.73 -8.59
N VAL A 246 15.06 -1.86 -7.77
CA VAL A 246 13.77 -1.20 -8.02
C VAL A 246 13.96 0.30 -8.24
N GLN A 247 13.22 0.85 -9.21
CA GLN A 247 13.16 2.29 -9.47
C GLN A 247 11.72 2.68 -9.76
N VAL A 248 11.25 3.73 -9.10
CA VAL A 248 9.93 4.31 -9.33
C VAL A 248 10.12 5.75 -9.79
N GLU A 249 9.62 6.05 -10.98
CA GLU A 249 9.70 7.37 -11.59
C GLU A 249 8.68 8.31 -10.92
N ALA A 250 9.13 9.50 -10.53
CA ALA A 250 8.25 10.55 -10.01
C ALA A 250 7.47 11.19 -11.17
N ALA A 251 6.23 10.73 -11.41
CA ALA A 251 5.43 11.19 -12.53
C ALA A 251 3.93 11.02 -12.28
N ASN A 252 3.12 11.90 -12.89
CA ASN A 252 1.70 11.63 -13.06
C ASN A 252 1.51 10.41 -13.98
N ALA A 253 0.58 9.52 -13.62
CA ALA A 253 0.37 8.27 -14.35
C ALA A 253 -0.03 8.49 -15.82
N ALA A 254 -0.82 9.52 -16.13
CA ALA A 254 -1.19 9.83 -17.51
C ALA A 254 0.01 10.28 -18.34
N ASP A 255 0.79 11.26 -17.85
CA ASP A 255 1.98 11.75 -18.54
C ASP A 255 2.98 10.61 -18.80
N TRP A 256 3.17 9.73 -17.81
CA TRP A 256 4.08 8.60 -17.91
C TRP A 256 3.61 7.54 -18.92
N LEU A 257 2.31 7.21 -18.94
CA LEU A 257 1.75 6.26 -19.91
C LEU A 257 1.76 6.83 -21.33
N GLU A 258 1.50 8.13 -21.50
CA GLU A 258 1.60 8.82 -22.79
C GLU A 258 3.04 8.79 -23.33
N ASP A 259 4.06 9.01 -22.48
CA ASP A 259 5.47 8.87 -22.88
C ASP A 259 5.81 7.42 -23.25
N ILE A 260 5.45 6.44 -22.42
CA ILE A 260 5.70 5.02 -22.71
C ILE A 260 5.10 4.60 -24.04
N PHE A 261 3.83 4.94 -24.25
CA PHE A 261 3.08 4.52 -25.43
C PHE A 261 3.23 5.48 -26.61
N SER A 262 4.13 6.47 -26.52
CA SER A 262 4.64 7.18 -27.70
C SER A 262 5.48 6.25 -28.60
N ARG A 263 5.97 5.14 -28.05
CA ARG A 263 6.75 4.12 -28.74
C ARG A 263 5.88 2.88 -29.05
N PRO A 264 6.27 2.05 -30.05
CA PRO A 264 5.64 0.75 -30.26
C PRO A 264 5.76 -0.14 -29.02
N LEU A 265 4.77 -1.03 -28.83
CA LEU A 265 4.86 -2.07 -27.81
C LEU A 265 6.05 -3.00 -28.14
N PRO A 266 6.84 -3.40 -27.13
CA PRO A 266 7.90 -4.39 -27.34
C PRO A 266 7.33 -5.78 -27.64
N GLU A 267 8.17 -6.67 -28.17
CA GLU A 267 7.82 -8.08 -28.39
C GLU A 267 7.47 -8.75 -27.05
N GLY A 268 6.39 -9.54 -27.02
CA GLY A 268 5.85 -10.15 -25.81
C GLY A 268 4.60 -9.44 -25.31
N THR A 269 4.44 -9.36 -23.99
CA THR A 269 3.26 -8.75 -23.35
C THR A 269 3.66 -7.59 -22.45
N SER A 270 3.22 -6.39 -22.81
CA SER A 270 3.24 -5.25 -21.87
C SER A 270 2.09 -5.39 -20.88
N VAL A 271 2.39 -5.34 -19.58
CA VAL A 271 1.39 -5.50 -18.52
C VAL A 271 1.35 -4.24 -17.69
N ILE A 272 0.28 -3.47 -17.84
CA ILE A 272 -0.04 -2.35 -16.95
C ILE A 272 -0.79 -2.92 -15.76
N TYR A 273 -0.37 -2.58 -14.54
CA TYR A 273 -1.07 -3.03 -13.35
C TYR A 273 -1.01 -2.00 -12.23
N HIS A 274 -2.03 -2.04 -11.37
CA HIS A 274 -2.13 -1.17 -10.20
C HIS A 274 -3.05 -1.81 -9.16
N SER A 275 -2.79 -1.49 -7.88
CA SER A 275 -3.61 -1.95 -6.75
C SER A 275 -4.02 -0.80 -5.85
N ILE A 276 -5.33 -0.51 -5.83
CA ILE A 276 -5.95 0.52 -4.98
C ILE A 276 -5.26 1.87 -5.19
N ALA A 277 -4.89 2.17 -6.44
CA ALA A 277 -4.20 3.40 -6.82
C ALA A 277 -5.10 4.28 -7.68
N TRP A 278 -5.86 3.65 -8.58
CA TRP A 278 -6.67 4.34 -9.59
C TRP A 278 -7.66 5.29 -8.93
N GLN A 279 -8.28 4.91 -7.82
CA GLN A 279 -9.23 5.75 -7.08
C GLN A 279 -8.69 7.08 -6.53
N TYR A 280 -7.36 7.26 -6.52
CA TYR A 280 -6.71 8.49 -6.08
C TYR A 280 -6.35 9.43 -7.23
N PHE A 281 -6.52 8.98 -8.48
CA PHE A 281 -6.27 9.81 -9.64
C PHE A 281 -7.39 10.85 -9.79
N ASP A 282 -7.04 12.05 -10.24
CA ASP A 282 -8.05 13.04 -10.59
C ASP A 282 -8.73 12.68 -11.92
N ALA A 283 -9.81 13.39 -12.25
CA ALA A 283 -10.60 13.11 -13.44
C ALA A 283 -9.81 13.25 -14.74
N ASP A 284 -8.85 14.19 -14.80
CA ASP A 284 -7.98 14.39 -15.96
C ASP A 284 -7.02 13.21 -16.15
N THR A 285 -6.33 12.84 -15.08
CA THR A 285 -5.42 11.68 -15.04
C THR A 285 -6.17 10.40 -15.43
N HIS A 286 -7.37 10.16 -14.89
CA HIS A 286 -8.20 9.03 -15.26
C HIS A 286 -8.51 8.99 -16.77
N HIS A 287 -8.95 10.12 -17.33
CA HIS A 287 -9.35 10.21 -18.73
C HIS A 287 -8.15 9.96 -19.65
N ARG A 288 -7.05 10.69 -19.42
CA ARG A 288 -5.85 10.64 -20.25
C ARG A 288 -5.13 9.29 -20.16
N ALA A 289 -4.96 8.75 -18.95
CA ALA A 289 -4.37 7.42 -18.76
C ALA A 289 -5.20 6.35 -19.49
N SER A 290 -6.53 6.36 -19.32
CA SER A 290 -7.41 5.41 -20.02
C SER A 290 -7.26 5.54 -21.54
N ALA A 291 -7.27 6.77 -22.07
CA ALA A 291 -7.13 7.03 -23.50
C ALA A 291 -5.78 6.54 -24.05
N ALA A 292 -4.68 6.75 -23.33
CA ALA A 292 -3.35 6.27 -23.72
C ALA A 292 -3.29 4.72 -23.76
N ILE A 293 -3.87 4.06 -22.76
CA ILE A 293 -3.94 2.58 -22.69
C ILE A 293 -4.77 2.02 -23.85
N GLU A 294 -5.97 2.57 -24.09
CA GLU A 294 -6.84 2.13 -25.19
C GLU A 294 -6.19 2.35 -26.56
N ALA A 295 -5.53 3.50 -26.76
CA ALA A 295 -4.81 3.79 -28.00
C ALA A 295 -3.59 2.87 -28.21
N ALA A 296 -2.90 2.47 -27.14
CA ALA A 296 -1.82 1.48 -27.19
C ALA A 296 -2.37 0.09 -27.53
N GLY A 297 -3.44 -0.34 -26.86
CA GLY A 297 -4.10 -1.62 -27.11
C GLY A 297 -4.64 -1.76 -28.54
N ALA A 298 -5.12 -0.68 -29.14
CA ALA A 298 -5.56 -0.66 -30.54
C ALA A 298 -4.44 -0.94 -31.56
N ARG A 299 -3.17 -0.80 -31.16
CA ARG A 299 -1.99 -1.13 -31.98
C ARG A 299 -1.40 -2.51 -31.68
N ALA A 300 -1.92 -3.22 -30.68
CA ALA A 300 -1.41 -4.52 -30.28
C ALA A 300 -1.73 -5.61 -31.32
N ASP A 301 -0.82 -6.56 -31.44
CA ASP A 301 -0.95 -7.74 -32.31
C ASP A 301 -0.49 -9.01 -31.57
N ASP A 302 -0.40 -10.13 -32.29
CA ASP A 302 -0.03 -11.41 -31.68
C ASP A 302 1.42 -11.48 -31.16
N GLY A 303 2.31 -10.62 -31.66
CA GLY A 303 3.71 -10.52 -31.21
C GLY A 303 3.93 -9.39 -30.19
N HIS A 304 3.05 -8.39 -30.15
CA HIS A 304 3.17 -7.20 -29.30
C HIS A 304 1.84 -6.95 -28.57
N ARG A 305 1.68 -7.60 -27.42
CA ARG A 305 0.40 -7.66 -26.66
C ARG A 305 0.36 -6.60 -25.56
N LEU A 306 -0.85 -6.27 -25.13
CA LEU A 306 -1.09 -5.41 -23.98
C LEU A 306 -2.09 -6.10 -23.03
N ALA A 307 -1.79 -6.08 -21.73
CA ALA A 307 -2.72 -6.45 -20.68
C ALA A 307 -2.79 -5.31 -19.66
N TRP A 308 -4.00 -4.97 -19.22
CA TRP A 308 -4.26 -3.99 -18.17
C TRP A 308 -4.97 -4.67 -17.01
N LEU A 309 -4.25 -4.87 -15.91
CA LEU A 309 -4.74 -5.49 -14.69
C LEU A 309 -5.14 -4.42 -13.68
N ARG A 310 -6.38 -4.46 -13.22
CA ARG A 310 -6.91 -3.46 -12.29
C ARG A 310 -7.37 -4.17 -11.04
N TYR A 311 -6.62 -4.00 -9.97
CA TYR A 311 -7.01 -4.43 -8.65
C TYR A 311 -7.56 -3.19 -7.92
N GLU A 312 -8.87 -3.00 -7.98
CA GLU A 312 -9.48 -1.76 -7.50
C GLU A 312 -10.79 -2.01 -6.74
N HIS A 313 -11.19 -1.01 -5.96
CA HIS A 313 -12.52 -0.97 -5.37
C HIS A 313 -13.58 -0.95 -6.48
N THR A 314 -14.70 -1.66 -6.32
CA THR A 314 -15.72 -1.82 -7.39
C THR A 314 -16.33 -0.50 -7.91
N ARG A 315 -16.19 0.58 -7.12
CA ARG A 315 -16.58 1.95 -7.51
C ARG A 315 -15.83 2.45 -8.75
N VAL A 316 -14.59 2.00 -8.96
CA VAL A 316 -13.79 2.34 -10.14
C VAL A 316 -14.41 1.77 -11.42
N PHE A 317 -15.15 0.66 -11.31
CA PHE A 317 -15.78 -0.01 -12.45
C PHE A 317 -17.21 0.45 -12.73
N ASN A 318 -17.65 1.57 -12.13
CA ASN A 318 -19.02 2.09 -12.24
C ASN A 318 -20.11 1.06 -11.85
N CYS A 319 -19.77 0.09 -10.98
CA CYS A 319 -20.78 -0.76 -10.35
C CYS A 319 -21.57 0.12 -9.36
N GLY A 320 -22.66 0.73 -9.82
CA GLY A 320 -23.52 1.59 -9.02
C GLY A 320 -23.99 0.88 -7.75
N GLY A 321 -23.39 1.19 -6.61
CA GLY A 321 -23.74 0.60 -5.33
C GLY A 321 -22.76 0.94 -4.21
N SER A 322 -23.22 0.81 -2.97
CA SER A 322 -22.44 0.98 -1.73
C SER A 322 -21.54 -0.22 -1.41
N SER A 323 -21.11 -0.99 -2.42
CA SER A 323 -20.29 -2.19 -2.23
C SER A 323 -18.92 -1.80 -1.71
N LEU A 324 -18.44 -2.50 -0.67
CA LEU A 324 -17.08 -2.36 -0.10
C LEU A 324 -16.07 -3.33 -0.76
N ARG A 325 -16.46 -3.96 -1.87
CA ARG A 325 -15.67 -5.02 -2.50
C ARG A 325 -14.54 -4.46 -3.33
N HIS A 326 -13.49 -5.25 -3.45
CA HIS A 326 -12.42 -5.02 -4.42
C HIS A 326 -12.39 -6.19 -5.39
N GLU A 327 -12.02 -5.90 -6.63
CA GLU A 327 -12.00 -6.88 -7.70
C GLU A 327 -10.68 -6.75 -8.46
N LEU A 328 -10.21 -7.89 -8.95
CA LEU A 328 -9.20 -7.95 -10.00
C LEU A 328 -9.92 -8.19 -11.32
N ASP A 329 -9.81 -7.25 -12.25
CA ASP A 329 -10.13 -7.47 -13.66
C ASP A 329 -8.90 -7.35 -14.55
N ARG A 330 -9.03 -7.89 -15.76
CA ARG A 330 -8.06 -7.75 -16.82
C ARG A 330 -8.75 -7.32 -18.11
N LYS A 331 -8.19 -6.32 -18.78
CA LYS A 331 -8.43 -6.08 -20.20
C LYS A 331 -7.21 -6.45 -21.03
N SER A 332 -7.37 -7.24 -22.09
CA SER A 332 -6.27 -7.76 -22.92
C SER A 332 -6.45 -7.42 -24.40
N TRP A 333 -5.34 -7.13 -25.08
CA TRP A 333 -5.25 -6.90 -26.51
C TRP A 333 -4.21 -7.83 -27.16
N PRO A 334 -4.42 -8.26 -28.41
CA PRO A 334 -5.48 -7.85 -29.36
C PRO A 334 -6.90 -8.30 -28.95
N GLY A 335 -7.93 -7.61 -29.47
CA GLY A 335 -9.35 -7.93 -29.24
C GLY A 335 -10.05 -7.14 -28.13
N GLY A 336 -9.31 -6.52 -27.21
CA GLY A 336 -9.89 -5.68 -26.15
C GLY A 336 -10.81 -6.44 -25.20
N VAL A 337 -10.54 -7.73 -24.99
CA VAL A 337 -11.35 -8.64 -24.17
C VAL A 337 -11.21 -8.25 -22.70
N HIS A 338 -12.33 -8.16 -22.01
CA HIS A 338 -12.38 -7.78 -20.59
C HIS A 338 -12.92 -8.96 -19.77
N GLU A 339 -12.17 -9.35 -18.75
CA GLU A 339 -12.45 -10.49 -17.89
C GLU A 339 -12.35 -10.09 -16.42
N ARG A 340 -13.36 -10.45 -15.61
CA ARG A 340 -13.23 -10.40 -14.15
C ARG A 340 -12.50 -11.66 -13.70
N ARG A 341 -11.40 -11.49 -12.96
CA ARG A 341 -10.48 -12.58 -12.62
C ARG A 341 -10.60 -13.03 -11.17
N ALA A 342 -10.90 -12.10 -10.25
CA ALA A 342 -11.10 -12.41 -8.83
C ALA A 342 -11.91 -11.35 -8.09
N GLU A 343 -12.58 -11.76 -7.01
CA GLU A 343 -12.91 -10.87 -5.88
C GLU A 343 -11.75 -10.95 -4.87
N VAL A 344 -11.32 -9.82 -4.33
CA VAL A 344 -10.09 -9.70 -3.53
C VAL A 344 -10.31 -8.82 -2.30
N ASP A 345 -9.68 -9.18 -1.18
CA ASP A 345 -9.60 -8.31 0.00
C ASP A 345 -8.57 -7.18 -0.22
N PRO A 346 -8.81 -5.91 0.15
CA PRO A 346 -7.87 -4.80 -0.07
C PRO A 346 -6.46 -4.93 0.53
N HIS A 347 -6.20 -5.92 1.38
CA HIS A 347 -4.89 -6.24 1.95
C HIS A 347 -4.40 -7.64 1.54
N GLY A 348 -5.12 -8.34 0.66
CA GLY A 348 -4.83 -9.71 0.23
C GLY A 348 -5.09 -10.77 1.30
N LEU A 349 -6.03 -10.54 2.23
CA LEU A 349 -6.44 -11.53 3.23
C LEU A 349 -7.22 -12.70 2.63
N PHE A 350 -8.08 -12.41 1.66
CA PHE A 350 -8.77 -13.44 0.88
C PHE A 350 -8.69 -13.12 -0.62
N VAL A 351 -8.74 -14.19 -1.41
CA VAL A 351 -8.88 -14.14 -2.87
C VAL A 351 -9.90 -15.19 -3.27
N GLN A 352 -10.98 -14.77 -3.90
CA GLN A 352 -11.92 -15.66 -4.57
C GLN A 352 -11.65 -15.59 -6.07
N ARG A 353 -10.92 -16.59 -6.60
CA ARG A 353 -10.69 -16.71 -8.04
C ARG A 353 -12.02 -17.00 -8.73
N LEU A 354 -12.30 -16.23 -9.77
CA LEU A 354 -13.46 -16.45 -10.64
C LEU A 354 -13.05 -17.36 -11.80
N GLU A 355 -13.95 -18.25 -12.21
CA GLU A 355 -13.75 -19.03 -13.43
C GLU A 355 -13.90 -18.09 -14.65
N ALA A 356 -13.05 -18.31 -15.65
CA ALA A 356 -12.99 -17.52 -16.87
C ALA A 356 -14.13 -17.86 -17.83
#